data_AF-B3E7W5-F1
#
_entry.id   AF-B3E7W5-F1
#
_cell.length_a   1.000
_cell.length_b   1.000
_cell.length_c   1.000
_cell.angle_alpha   90.00
_cell.angle_beta   90.00
_cell.angle_gamma   90.00
#
_symmetry.space_group_name_H-M   'P 1'
#
loop_
_entity.id
_entity.type
_entity.pdbx_description
1 polymer ?
#
loop_
_entity_poly.entity_id
_entity_poly.type
_entity_poly.pdbx_seq_one_letter_code
_entity_poly.pdbx_strand_id
1 'polypeptide(L)'
;MRTIGLLLILLLTGSVAWCFDAGSSCVTCHSDRAKLKELGAEAMYLDPAQVDREVGMKGKPSCVDCHLGDPKAADKAAAHKGMLAPFLVAAGKNHKGQALSREAAGALLPLVPKSKGMNSMIPKGDPKKLQEAGVKKIVGIQWHDRDPETMAYAPRVAEQTCGRCHAKAVKEYNSSAKGLTKNQRAFRDWSEKQPGPQNCGMWPGQNEEGIRSHTSVPYTKAMNGAMERSCNMCHASCNDCHFKPVANKGTHSFGKPDTPSCYGGGRASICHAGPMDRRRGAGYVRGEYAFPANLPQGAHVKAGLECLDCHKPANHQFGHLAADDARNACKNCHGQIVKAVQSSSHGKVDCASCHVTVSGAYQYTFWGQGHYYGVETPYGKHKEYYGTRDLPTIIKNAAGRYIPVKPYPMAVLNQTTELGPTGLLFRAIPQRTVAGNPRIGEPVTFEVARSATDVNDAYIVVGTRNDLPGGNKAILWIQMDKLSHAMGKPRNCGSCHDSKAQVGKSEWSYFEDRDVTKPFKGSYTIIADKNGIRFSNVAWEQPSLAPNRKLQDIAPFAVLPTTAWDVKGINFELPYNKVRTDKTRKELDRFLIKLDKLKSDPKTAEIRSIAYHNLAMAKKMLKQK
;
A
#
# COMPACT_ATOMS: atom_id res chain seq x y z
N MET A 1 4.04 6.81 -72.21
CA MET A 1 2.92 6.90 -71.22
C MET A 1 3.09 6.05 -69.95
N ARG A 2 4.18 5.28 -69.75
CA ARG A 2 4.39 4.47 -68.52
C ARG A 2 5.28 5.12 -67.45
N THR A 3 5.95 6.23 -67.75
CA THR A 3 6.90 6.90 -66.85
C THR A 3 6.33 8.09 -66.08
N ILE A 4 5.15 8.60 -66.45
CA ILE A 4 4.48 9.72 -65.75
C ILE A 4 3.59 9.21 -64.59
N GLY A 5 3.07 7.98 -64.69
CA GLY A 5 2.25 7.38 -63.63
C GLY A 5 3.03 6.95 -62.38
N LEU A 6 4.33 6.65 -62.49
CA LEU A 6 5.14 6.20 -61.36
C LEU A 6 5.59 7.37 -60.46
N LEU A 7 5.76 8.57 -61.03
CA LEU A 7 6.14 9.78 -60.28
C LEU A 7 4.96 10.37 -59.48
N LEU A 8 3.72 10.23 -59.96
CA LEU A 8 2.53 10.64 -59.20
C LEU A 8 2.20 9.70 -58.02
N ILE A 9 2.54 8.41 -58.12
CA ILE A 9 2.32 7.45 -57.03
C ILE A 9 3.38 7.61 -55.92
N LEU A 10 4.61 8.04 -56.25
CA LEU A 10 5.64 8.38 -55.26
C LEU A 10 5.44 9.74 -54.58
N LEU A 11 4.71 10.67 -55.20
CA LEU A 11 4.30 11.94 -54.56
C LEU A 11 3.06 11.80 -53.65
N LEU A 12 2.33 10.67 -53.73
CA LEU A 12 1.20 10.35 -52.86
C LEU A 12 1.59 9.53 -51.61
N THR A 13 2.86 9.14 -51.46
CA THR A 13 3.39 8.43 -50.29
C THR A 13 4.34 9.33 -49.49
N GLY A 14 3.82 10.41 -48.91
CA GLY A 14 4.67 11.34 -48.16
C GLY A 14 3.98 12.32 -47.22
N SER A 15 2.65 12.35 -47.14
CA SER A 15 1.99 13.00 -46.01
C SER A 15 2.10 12.07 -44.81
N VAL A 16 3.27 12.09 -44.15
CA VAL A 16 3.36 11.66 -42.76
C VAL A 16 2.31 12.50 -42.04
N ALA A 17 1.17 11.93 -41.67
CA ALA A 17 0.18 12.67 -40.92
C ALA A 17 0.82 13.00 -39.57
N TRP A 18 1.31 14.22 -39.39
CA TRP A 18 1.87 14.67 -38.13
C TRP A 18 0.72 14.79 -37.13
N CYS A 19 0.84 14.05 -36.03
CA CYS A 19 -0.26 13.53 -35.23
C CYS A 19 -0.52 14.39 -33.98
N PHE A 20 -0.71 15.68 -34.21
CA PHE A 20 -1.13 16.70 -33.25
C PHE A 20 -1.91 17.76 -34.04
N ASP A 21 -2.79 18.51 -33.39
CA ASP A 21 -3.46 19.63 -34.06
C ASP A 21 -2.46 20.77 -34.26
N ALA A 22 -1.76 20.78 -35.40
CA ALA A 22 -0.78 21.81 -35.73
C ALA A 22 -1.37 23.22 -35.77
N GLY A 23 -2.69 23.35 -35.97
CA GLY A 23 -3.42 24.60 -35.93
C GLY A 23 -3.87 25.02 -34.52
N SER A 24 -3.68 24.16 -33.51
CA SER A 24 -3.99 24.50 -32.14
C SER A 24 -2.97 25.49 -31.57
N SER A 25 -3.46 26.54 -30.92
CA SER A 25 -2.63 27.52 -30.20
C SER A 25 -1.71 26.86 -29.17
N CYS A 26 -2.14 25.75 -28.57
CA CYS A 26 -1.34 24.94 -27.65
C CYS A 26 -0.06 24.44 -28.33
N VAL A 27 -0.18 23.83 -29.50
CA VAL A 27 0.97 23.31 -30.26
C VAL A 27 1.82 24.48 -30.73
N THR A 28 1.21 25.48 -31.38
CA THR A 28 1.93 26.64 -31.92
C THR A 28 2.81 27.31 -30.86
N CYS A 29 2.29 27.49 -29.64
CA CYS A 29 3.07 28.09 -28.56
C CYS A 29 4.09 27.11 -27.95
N HIS A 30 3.71 25.86 -27.67
CA HIS A 30 4.60 24.93 -26.96
C HIS A 30 5.67 24.28 -27.84
N SER A 31 5.55 24.36 -29.16
CA SER A 31 6.61 24.00 -30.12
C SER A 31 7.54 25.17 -30.48
N ASP A 32 7.27 26.38 -29.99
CA ASP A 32 8.16 27.54 -30.21
C ASP A 32 9.06 27.76 -28.99
N ARG A 33 10.29 27.23 -29.09
CA ARG A 33 11.29 27.37 -28.03
C ARG A 33 11.70 28.84 -27.81
N ALA A 34 11.79 29.63 -28.86
CA ALA A 34 12.20 31.03 -28.75
C ALA A 34 11.14 31.83 -28.00
N LYS A 35 9.86 31.63 -28.35
CA LYS A 35 8.74 32.25 -27.65
C LYS A 35 8.67 31.84 -26.18
N LEU A 36 8.83 30.55 -25.89
CA LEU A 36 8.85 30.08 -24.50
C LEU A 36 10.03 30.62 -23.70
N LYS A 37 11.20 30.81 -24.33
CA LYS A 37 12.36 31.44 -23.69
C LYS A 37 12.09 32.90 -23.34
N GLU A 38 11.48 33.67 -24.24
CA GLU A 38 11.03 35.04 -23.99
C GLU A 38 10.07 35.11 -22.80
N LEU A 39 9.18 34.13 -22.67
CA LEU A 39 8.21 34.03 -21.57
C LEU A 39 8.79 33.44 -20.27
N GLY A 40 10.08 33.13 -20.22
CA GLY A 40 10.72 32.48 -19.05
C GLY A 40 10.23 31.05 -18.78
N ALA A 41 9.65 30.40 -19.79
CA ALA A 41 9.01 29.10 -19.73
C ALA A 41 9.66 28.06 -20.68
N GLU A 42 10.93 28.25 -21.06
CA GLU A 42 11.66 27.36 -21.99
C GLU A 42 11.57 25.87 -21.60
N ALA A 43 11.51 25.57 -20.29
CA ALA A 43 11.34 24.21 -19.77
C ALA A 43 10.01 23.53 -20.15
N MET A 44 9.04 24.28 -20.68
CA MET A 44 7.73 23.79 -21.16
C MET A 44 7.70 23.56 -22.67
N TYR A 45 8.86 23.67 -23.36
CA TYR A 45 8.97 23.32 -24.76
C TYR A 45 8.70 21.85 -24.98
N LEU A 46 7.92 21.54 -26.02
CA LEU A 46 7.58 20.19 -26.45
C LEU A 46 7.87 20.07 -27.95
N ASP A 47 8.54 19.00 -28.36
CA ASP A 47 8.52 18.55 -29.75
C ASP A 47 7.24 17.73 -29.95
N PRO A 48 6.25 18.23 -30.72
CA PRO A 48 4.98 17.53 -30.89
C PRO A 48 5.13 16.14 -31.53
N ALA A 49 6.13 15.94 -32.39
CA ALA A 49 6.39 14.64 -33.00
C ALA A 49 6.98 13.66 -31.99
N GLN A 50 7.80 14.14 -31.06
CA GLN A 50 8.27 13.35 -29.93
C GLN A 50 7.10 12.98 -29.00
N VAL A 51 6.23 13.93 -28.66
CA VAL A 51 5.07 13.67 -27.80
C VAL A 51 4.16 12.58 -28.40
N ASP A 52 3.87 12.63 -29.70
CA ASP A 52 3.06 11.61 -30.36
C ASP A 52 3.71 10.21 -30.29
N ARG A 53 5.04 10.13 -30.50
CA ARG A 53 5.78 8.87 -30.34
C ARG A 53 5.74 8.34 -28.90
N GLU A 54 5.82 9.23 -27.92
CA GLU A 54 5.80 8.86 -26.50
C GLU A 54 4.43 8.36 -26.04
N VAL A 55 3.36 9.04 -26.47
CA VAL A 55 1.97 8.64 -26.19
C VAL A 55 1.65 7.32 -26.89
N GLY A 56 2.15 7.14 -28.13
CA GLY A 56 2.08 5.86 -28.84
C GLY A 56 0.67 5.49 -29.32
N MET A 57 -0.23 6.47 -29.43
CA MET A 57 -1.63 6.27 -29.84
C MET A 57 -1.97 6.81 -31.24
N LYS A 58 -0.95 7.10 -32.06
CA LYS A 58 -1.09 7.47 -33.48
C LYS A 58 -2.01 8.68 -33.70
N GLY A 59 -1.78 9.77 -32.96
CA GLY A 59 -2.47 11.04 -33.14
C GLY A 59 -3.84 11.21 -32.50
N LYS A 60 -4.33 10.21 -31.76
CA LYS A 60 -5.50 10.36 -30.88
C LYS A 60 -5.22 9.65 -29.56
N PRO A 61 -5.21 10.34 -28.41
CA PRO A 61 -5.72 11.69 -28.14
C PRO A 61 -4.79 12.86 -28.55
N SER A 62 -5.37 14.03 -28.80
CA SER A 62 -4.66 15.32 -28.92
C SER A 62 -4.33 15.95 -27.56
N CYS A 63 -3.55 17.04 -27.53
CA CYS A 63 -3.20 17.74 -26.28
C CYS A 63 -4.43 18.12 -25.45
N VAL A 64 -5.49 18.64 -26.09
CA VAL A 64 -6.71 19.08 -25.41
C VAL A 64 -7.58 17.93 -24.94
N ASP A 65 -7.46 16.75 -25.55
CA ASP A 65 -8.18 15.56 -25.10
C ASP A 65 -7.62 15.03 -23.78
N CYS A 66 -6.35 15.31 -23.46
CA CYS A 66 -5.71 14.94 -22.19
C CYS A 66 -5.68 16.09 -21.18
N HIS A 67 -5.55 17.34 -21.64
CA HIS A 67 -5.32 18.51 -20.78
C HIS A 67 -6.52 19.46 -20.66
N LEU A 68 -7.57 19.36 -21.49
CA LEU A 68 -8.80 20.16 -21.43
C LEU A 68 -8.64 21.70 -21.54
N GLY A 69 -7.51 22.20 -22.06
CA GLY A 69 -7.35 23.62 -22.40
C GLY A 69 -8.13 24.04 -23.66
N ASP A 70 -8.20 25.34 -23.92
CA ASP A 70 -8.82 25.89 -25.14
C ASP A 70 -7.79 25.97 -26.28
N PRO A 71 -7.92 25.15 -27.33
CA PRO A 71 -6.96 25.11 -28.44
C PRO A 71 -7.06 26.31 -29.39
N LYS A 72 -8.07 27.18 -29.23
CA LYS A 72 -8.33 28.33 -30.11
C LYS A 72 -7.95 29.65 -29.49
N ALA A 73 -7.80 29.69 -28.16
CA ALA A 73 -7.40 30.90 -27.45
C ALA A 73 -5.91 31.19 -27.67
N ALA A 74 -5.59 32.43 -28.06
CA ALA A 74 -4.21 32.88 -28.29
C ALA A 74 -3.54 33.40 -27.01
N ASP A 75 -4.32 33.86 -26.03
CA ASP A 75 -3.78 34.34 -24.76
C ASP A 75 -3.59 33.19 -23.75
N LYS A 76 -2.50 33.28 -22.97
CA LYS A 76 -2.12 32.25 -21.98
C LYS A 76 -3.24 31.94 -20.99
N ALA A 77 -3.97 32.96 -20.53
CA ALA A 77 -4.93 32.80 -19.44
C ALA A 77 -6.19 32.05 -19.91
N ALA A 78 -6.73 32.42 -21.08
CA ALA A 78 -7.87 31.75 -21.67
C ALA A 78 -7.50 30.34 -22.17
N ALA A 79 -6.35 30.16 -22.83
CA ALA A 79 -5.91 28.85 -23.30
C ALA A 79 -5.74 27.84 -22.16
N HIS A 80 -5.26 28.28 -21.00
CA HIS A 80 -5.07 27.42 -19.83
C HIS A 80 -6.27 27.37 -18.87
N LYS A 81 -7.38 28.05 -19.18
CA LYS A 81 -8.54 28.07 -18.28
C LYS A 81 -9.14 26.66 -18.16
N GLY A 82 -9.13 26.11 -16.94
CA GLY A 82 -9.61 24.75 -16.68
C GLY A 82 -8.64 23.65 -17.12
N MET A 83 -7.42 24.00 -17.57
CA MET A 83 -6.44 23.03 -18.01
C MET A 83 -5.96 22.15 -16.85
N LEU A 84 -5.92 20.85 -17.11
CA LEU A 84 -5.44 19.81 -16.23
C LEU A 84 -3.91 19.75 -16.22
N ALA A 85 -3.33 19.85 -15.02
CA ALA A 85 -1.89 19.74 -14.82
C ALA A 85 -1.57 18.97 -13.53
N PRO A 86 -0.44 18.21 -13.50
CA PRO A 86 0.06 17.65 -12.25
C PRO A 86 0.31 18.76 -11.22
N PHE A 87 0.01 18.48 -9.97
CA PHE A 87 0.13 19.44 -8.88
C PHE A 87 0.92 18.86 -7.72
N LEU A 88 1.53 19.75 -6.95
CA LEU A 88 2.37 19.39 -5.81
C LEU A 88 1.55 19.34 -4.53
N VAL A 89 1.98 18.54 -3.58
CA VAL A 89 1.45 18.58 -2.22
C VAL A 89 2.39 19.40 -1.36
N ALA A 90 1.90 20.51 -0.81
CA ALA A 90 2.70 21.45 -0.05
C ALA A 90 2.36 21.43 1.45
N ALA A 91 3.39 21.56 2.28
CA ALA A 91 3.26 21.70 3.72
C ALA A 91 4.07 22.91 4.22
N GLY A 92 3.47 23.72 5.09
CA GLY A 92 4.07 24.95 5.60
C GLY A 92 3.14 25.77 6.49
N LYS A 93 3.41 27.08 6.55
CA LYS A 93 2.59 28.05 7.29
C LYS A 93 1.20 28.15 6.67
N ASN A 94 1.15 28.33 5.35
CA ASN A 94 -0.08 28.60 4.59
C ASN A 94 -0.69 27.34 3.98
N HIS A 95 0.08 26.26 3.84
CA HIS A 95 -0.39 25.01 3.23
C HIS A 95 -0.35 23.85 4.22
N LYS A 96 -1.45 23.14 4.38
CA LYS A 96 -1.57 21.98 5.28
C LYS A 96 -1.81 20.68 4.51
N GLY A 97 -0.82 20.30 3.69
CA GLY A 97 -0.93 19.16 2.79
C GLY A 97 -1.92 19.42 1.65
N GLN A 98 -1.96 20.65 1.18
CA GLN A 98 -2.87 21.13 0.13
C GLN A 98 -2.15 21.18 -1.22
N ALA A 99 -2.93 21.22 -2.29
CA ALA A 99 -2.41 21.35 -3.64
C ALA A 99 -1.68 22.70 -3.81
N LEU A 100 -0.59 22.66 -4.57
CA LEU A 100 0.17 23.82 -5.02
C LEU A 100 0.50 23.60 -6.50
N SER A 101 0.23 24.60 -7.35
CA SER A 101 0.59 24.49 -8.76
C SER A 101 2.11 24.46 -8.93
N ARG A 102 2.58 23.80 -9.98
CA ARG A 102 4.01 23.79 -10.32
C ARG A 102 4.54 25.20 -10.61
N GLU A 103 3.73 26.06 -11.22
CA GLU A 103 4.08 27.45 -11.50
C GLU A 103 4.28 28.27 -10.22
N ALA A 104 3.36 28.15 -9.27
CA ALA A 104 3.46 28.80 -7.96
C ALA A 104 4.70 28.32 -7.18
N ALA A 105 5.11 27.07 -7.38
CA ALA A 105 6.32 26.52 -6.76
C ALA A 105 7.61 26.83 -7.55
N GLY A 106 7.54 27.42 -8.75
CA GLY A 106 8.69 27.51 -9.66
C GLY A 106 9.22 26.16 -10.17
N ALA A 107 8.43 25.09 -10.07
CA ALA A 107 8.81 23.71 -10.38
C ALA A 107 8.46 23.34 -11.84
N LEU A 108 9.00 24.12 -12.79
CA LEU A 108 8.63 24.05 -14.21
C LEU A 108 9.36 22.95 -15.01
N LEU A 109 10.46 22.41 -14.48
CA LEU A 109 11.21 21.35 -15.15
C LEU A 109 10.34 20.09 -15.39
N PRO A 110 10.56 19.37 -16.51
CA PRO A 110 9.84 18.13 -16.80
C PRO A 110 9.90 17.12 -15.64
N LEU A 111 8.79 16.42 -15.44
CA LEU A 111 8.64 15.44 -14.36
C LEU A 111 9.18 14.10 -14.83
N VAL A 112 10.44 13.83 -14.53
CA VAL A 112 11.10 12.55 -14.79
C VAL A 112 11.77 12.04 -13.51
N PRO A 113 11.95 10.72 -13.34
CA PRO A 113 12.63 10.17 -12.18
C PRO A 113 14.09 10.67 -12.15
N LYS A 114 14.49 11.33 -11.06
CA LYS A 114 15.86 11.84 -10.86
C LYS A 114 16.77 10.84 -10.17
N SER A 115 16.19 9.83 -9.53
CA SER A 115 16.90 8.79 -8.80
C SER A 115 16.06 7.51 -8.79
N LYS A 116 16.54 6.48 -8.09
CA LYS A 116 15.66 5.39 -7.65
C LYS A 116 14.91 5.83 -6.39
N GLY A 117 13.76 5.21 -6.16
CA GLY A 117 13.11 5.21 -4.85
C GLY A 117 11.90 6.11 -4.65
N MET A 118 11.41 6.14 -3.40
CA MET A 118 10.09 6.69 -3.03
C MET A 118 9.90 8.17 -3.40
N ASN A 119 10.97 8.93 -3.53
CA ASN A 119 10.94 10.38 -3.75
C ASN A 119 11.54 10.80 -5.10
N SER A 120 11.81 9.86 -6.01
CA SER A 120 12.53 10.12 -7.25
C SER A 120 11.84 11.11 -8.19
N MET A 121 10.52 11.29 -8.08
CA MET A 121 9.71 12.17 -8.91
C MET A 121 9.45 13.54 -8.28
N ILE A 122 9.88 13.78 -7.05
CA ILE A 122 9.57 15.04 -6.36
C ILE A 122 10.43 16.17 -6.95
N PRO A 123 9.83 17.21 -7.55
CA PRO A 123 10.60 18.31 -8.07
C PRO A 123 11.13 19.20 -6.95
N LYS A 124 12.22 19.91 -7.24
CA LYS A 124 12.67 21.03 -6.40
C LYS A 124 11.91 22.27 -6.85
N GLY A 125 11.33 23.01 -5.91
CA GLY A 125 10.75 24.32 -6.19
C GLY A 125 11.80 25.43 -6.09
N ASP A 126 11.46 26.61 -6.59
CA ASP A 126 12.24 27.82 -6.40
C ASP A 126 12.13 28.28 -4.93
N PRO A 127 13.27 28.47 -4.21
CA PRO A 127 13.23 28.82 -2.79
C PRO A 127 12.47 30.11 -2.47
N LYS A 128 12.57 31.14 -3.31
CA LYS A 128 11.89 32.43 -3.08
C LYS A 128 10.37 32.27 -3.24
N LYS A 129 9.94 31.62 -4.33
CA LYS A 129 8.51 31.35 -4.57
C LYS A 129 7.90 30.47 -3.49
N LEU A 130 8.62 29.44 -3.02
CA LEU A 130 8.16 28.61 -1.91
C LEU A 130 8.01 29.41 -0.62
N GLN A 131 8.95 30.32 -0.33
CA GLN A 131 8.89 31.20 0.84
C GLN A 131 7.71 32.17 0.74
N GLU A 132 7.51 32.82 -0.41
CA GLU A 132 6.38 33.72 -0.69
C GLU A 132 5.03 33.00 -0.54
N ALA A 133 4.94 31.76 -1.01
CA ALA A 133 3.77 30.91 -0.84
C ALA A 133 3.60 30.38 0.61
N GLY A 134 4.54 30.64 1.51
CA GLY A 134 4.53 30.12 2.88
C GLY A 134 4.67 28.60 2.97
N VAL A 135 5.36 27.99 1.99
CA VAL A 135 5.61 26.56 1.85
C VAL A 135 6.98 26.22 2.42
N LYS A 136 7.01 25.34 3.43
CA LYS A 136 8.26 24.84 4.01
C LYS A 136 8.82 23.68 3.21
N LYS A 137 7.95 22.81 2.69
CA LYS A 137 8.34 21.58 2.00
C LYS A 137 7.28 21.13 0.99
N ILE A 138 7.75 20.67 -0.17
CA ILE A 138 6.97 19.84 -1.10
C ILE A 138 7.07 18.39 -0.60
N VAL A 139 5.93 17.79 -0.26
CA VAL A 139 5.85 16.47 0.37
C VAL A 139 5.38 15.37 -0.58
N GLY A 140 5.05 15.72 -1.82
CA GLY A 140 4.68 14.76 -2.86
C GLY A 140 4.17 15.44 -4.13
N ILE A 141 3.78 14.62 -5.10
CA ILE A 141 3.18 15.04 -6.37
C ILE A 141 1.97 14.17 -6.70
N GLN A 142 0.93 14.80 -7.23
CA GLN A 142 -0.30 14.16 -7.67
C GLN A 142 -0.57 14.46 -9.14
N TRP A 143 -1.21 13.50 -9.80
CA TRP A 143 -1.56 13.61 -11.20
C TRP A 143 -2.86 14.35 -11.41
N HIS A 144 -3.06 14.83 -12.63
CA HIS A 144 -4.18 15.69 -12.98
C HIS A 144 -5.54 14.96 -13.06
N ASP A 145 -5.55 13.63 -12.96
CA ASP A 145 -6.75 12.80 -12.86
C ASP A 145 -7.28 12.71 -11.42
N ARG A 146 -6.89 13.67 -10.58
CA ARG A 146 -7.28 13.82 -9.19
C ARG A 146 -7.85 15.20 -8.93
N ASP A 147 -8.71 15.26 -7.94
CA ASP A 147 -9.26 16.49 -7.40
C ASP A 147 -8.22 17.20 -6.51
N PRO A 148 -7.81 18.46 -6.81
CA PRO A 148 -6.79 19.17 -6.04
C PRO A 148 -7.20 19.51 -4.59
N GLU A 149 -8.50 19.58 -4.30
CA GLU A 149 -9.00 19.89 -2.96
C GLU A 149 -8.87 18.69 -2.00
N THR A 150 -9.27 17.50 -2.47
CA THR A 150 -9.35 16.29 -1.65
C THR A 150 -8.21 15.30 -1.92
N MET A 151 -7.44 15.49 -2.99
CA MET A 151 -6.45 14.53 -3.54
C MET A 151 -7.08 13.24 -4.09
N ALA A 152 -8.41 13.09 -4.07
CA ALA A 152 -9.10 11.89 -4.52
C ALA A 152 -8.99 11.71 -6.03
N TYR A 153 -9.04 10.46 -6.50
CA TYR A 153 -9.29 10.17 -7.91
C TYR A 153 -10.60 10.83 -8.36
N ALA A 154 -10.62 11.48 -9.53
CA ALA A 154 -11.79 12.18 -10.05
C ALA A 154 -12.37 11.44 -11.28
N PRO A 155 -13.41 10.60 -11.11
CA PRO A 155 -14.06 9.88 -12.22
C PRO A 155 -14.46 10.79 -13.39
N ARG A 156 -14.97 11.99 -13.10
CA ARG A 156 -15.36 12.97 -14.14
C ARG A 156 -14.18 13.35 -15.03
N VAL A 157 -13.02 13.58 -14.43
CA VAL A 157 -11.80 13.94 -15.18
C VAL A 157 -11.33 12.75 -16.01
N ALA A 158 -11.35 11.54 -15.44
CA ALA A 158 -10.95 10.34 -16.17
C ALA A 158 -11.87 10.04 -17.36
N GLU A 159 -13.17 10.28 -17.24
CA GLU A 159 -14.14 10.15 -18.34
C GLU A 159 -13.88 11.16 -19.47
N GLN A 160 -13.56 12.41 -19.10
CA GLN A 160 -13.24 13.48 -20.05
C GLN A 160 -11.87 13.30 -20.75
N THR A 161 -10.96 12.54 -20.15
CA THR A 161 -9.59 12.36 -20.65
C THR A 161 -9.36 10.94 -21.18
N CYS A 162 -8.82 10.03 -20.35
CA CYS A 162 -8.54 8.65 -20.70
C CYS A 162 -9.77 7.94 -21.30
N GLY A 163 -10.97 8.27 -20.79
CA GLY A 163 -12.24 7.68 -21.19
C GLY A 163 -12.62 7.92 -22.65
N ARG A 164 -12.08 8.96 -23.29
CA ARG A 164 -12.31 9.23 -24.71
C ARG A 164 -11.81 8.11 -25.62
N CYS A 165 -10.70 7.47 -25.23
CA CYS A 165 -10.11 6.34 -25.96
C CYS A 165 -10.30 5.01 -25.22
N HIS A 166 -10.53 5.05 -23.90
CA HIS A 166 -10.58 3.87 -23.02
C HIS A 166 -11.86 3.83 -22.18
N ALA A 167 -13.00 4.20 -22.76
CA ALA A 167 -14.29 4.30 -22.06
C ALA A 167 -14.63 3.07 -21.21
N LYS A 168 -14.41 1.86 -21.75
CA LYS A 168 -14.65 0.61 -21.02
C LYS A 168 -13.76 0.49 -19.77
N ALA A 169 -12.46 0.73 -19.91
CA ALA A 169 -11.51 0.64 -18.81
C ALA A 169 -11.81 1.67 -17.71
N VAL A 170 -12.16 2.90 -18.08
CA VAL A 170 -12.56 3.95 -17.15
C VAL A 170 -13.85 3.57 -16.41
N LYS A 171 -14.88 3.09 -17.13
CA LYS A 171 -16.12 2.61 -16.50
C LYS A 171 -15.90 1.47 -15.50
N GLU A 172 -15.02 0.52 -15.84
CA GLU A 172 -14.63 -0.57 -14.94
C GLU A 172 -13.89 -0.04 -13.71
N TYR A 173 -12.94 0.89 -13.89
CA TYR A 173 -12.18 1.46 -12.78
C TYR A 173 -13.07 2.30 -11.85
N ASN A 174 -13.95 3.14 -12.40
CA ASN A 174 -14.90 4.01 -11.69
C ASN A 174 -15.84 3.23 -10.76
N SER A 175 -16.13 1.96 -11.07
CA SER A 175 -16.99 1.10 -10.24
C SER A 175 -16.20 0.14 -9.33
N SER A 176 -14.88 0.08 -9.49
CA SER A 176 -14.01 -0.85 -8.77
C SER A 176 -13.81 -0.49 -7.29
N ALA A 177 -13.31 -1.46 -6.51
CA ALA A 177 -12.94 -1.23 -5.12
C ALA A 177 -11.86 -0.15 -4.93
N LYS A 178 -11.00 0.07 -5.94
CA LYS A 178 -9.95 1.10 -5.91
C LYS A 178 -10.50 2.48 -6.29
N GLY A 179 -11.23 2.57 -7.41
CA GLY A 179 -11.79 3.84 -7.89
C GLY A 179 -12.73 4.51 -6.90
N LEU A 180 -13.52 3.74 -6.16
CA LEU A 180 -14.42 4.25 -5.11
C LEU A 180 -13.86 4.10 -3.69
N THR A 181 -12.66 3.54 -3.54
CA THR A 181 -12.06 3.27 -2.23
C THR A 181 -12.98 2.45 -1.30
N LYS A 182 -13.81 1.56 -1.88
CA LYS A 182 -14.97 0.92 -1.23
C LYS A 182 -14.64 0.34 0.15
N ASN A 183 -13.56 -0.43 0.22
CA ASN A 183 -13.19 -1.18 1.42
C ASN A 183 -12.77 -0.26 2.58
N GLN A 184 -12.09 0.85 2.30
CA GLN A 184 -11.63 1.76 3.34
C GLN A 184 -12.77 2.68 3.79
N ARG A 185 -13.61 3.16 2.86
CA ARG A 185 -14.79 3.97 3.20
C ARG A 185 -15.82 3.23 4.06
N ALA A 186 -15.76 1.90 4.10
CA ALA A 186 -16.60 1.08 4.96
C ALA A 186 -16.26 1.17 6.46
N PHE A 187 -15.05 1.62 6.82
CA PHE A 187 -14.63 1.80 8.21
C PHE A 187 -15.12 3.17 8.69
N ARG A 188 -16.26 3.23 9.38
CA ARG A 188 -16.87 4.52 9.78
C ARG A 188 -16.73 4.84 11.26
N ASP A 189 -16.59 3.80 12.08
CA ASP A 189 -16.50 3.90 13.53
C ASP A 189 -15.57 2.80 14.06
N TRP A 190 -14.79 3.13 15.09
CA TRP A 190 -13.94 2.22 15.85
C TRP A 190 -14.74 1.20 16.66
N SER A 191 -15.97 1.54 17.04
CA SER A 191 -16.80 0.75 17.94
C SER A 191 -17.62 -0.36 17.26
N GLU A 192 -17.67 -0.38 15.92
CA GLU A 192 -18.43 -1.39 15.18
C GLU A 192 -17.84 -2.80 15.37
N LYS A 193 -18.68 -3.82 15.62
CA LYS A 193 -18.23 -5.23 15.68
C LYS A 193 -17.63 -5.72 14.37
N GLN A 194 -18.07 -5.22 13.22
CA GLN A 194 -17.47 -5.50 11.91
C GLN A 194 -17.60 -4.22 11.06
N PRO A 195 -16.51 -3.75 10.43
CA PRO A 195 -15.22 -4.41 10.28
C PRO A 195 -14.26 -4.29 11.48
N GLY A 196 -14.67 -3.66 12.58
CA GLY A 196 -13.85 -3.51 13.79
C GLY A 196 -12.90 -2.33 13.75
N PRO A 197 -12.31 -1.93 14.90
CA PRO A 197 -11.24 -0.93 14.93
C PRO A 197 -10.09 -1.42 14.06
N GLN A 198 -9.52 -0.56 13.22
CA GLN A 198 -8.50 -0.95 12.23
C GLN A 198 -7.34 0.05 12.24
N ASN A 199 -6.12 -0.46 12.01
CA ASN A 199 -4.92 0.34 11.82
C ASN A 199 -5.04 1.55 10.86
N CYS A 200 -5.87 1.51 9.81
CA CYS A 200 -6.06 2.65 8.91
C CYS A 200 -6.98 3.75 9.47
N GLY A 201 -7.72 3.43 10.53
CA GLY A 201 -8.72 4.29 11.16
C GLY A 201 -10.03 4.39 10.42
N MET A 202 -10.89 5.24 10.98
CA MET A 202 -12.14 5.63 10.34
C MET A 202 -11.83 6.41 9.08
N TRP A 203 -12.63 6.19 8.04
CA TRP A 203 -12.53 6.95 6.81
C TRP A 203 -13.03 8.38 7.06
N PRO A 204 -12.24 9.42 6.74
CA PRO A 204 -12.65 10.83 6.82
C PRO A 204 -13.51 11.24 5.59
N GLY A 205 -13.72 12.53 5.35
CA GLY A 205 -14.48 13.04 4.21
C GLY A 205 -15.98 13.03 4.50
N GLN A 206 -16.78 12.25 3.77
CA GLN A 206 -18.25 12.20 3.93
C GLN A 206 -18.72 11.64 5.29
N ASN A 207 -17.81 11.11 6.11
CA ASN A 207 -18.11 10.58 7.45
C ASN A 207 -17.83 11.59 8.59
N GLU A 208 -17.62 12.87 8.29
CA GLU A 208 -17.24 13.89 9.27
C GLU A 208 -18.12 13.90 10.53
N GLU A 209 -19.44 13.93 10.33
CA GLU A 209 -20.42 14.00 11.43
C GLU A 209 -20.36 12.73 12.30
N GLY A 210 -20.26 11.56 11.67
CA GLY A 210 -20.11 10.29 12.37
C GLY A 210 -18.81 10.23 13.19
N ILE A 211 -17.69 10.73 12.66
CA ILE A 211 -16.45 10.83 13.43
C ILE A 211 -16.67 11.76 14.63
N ARG A 212 -17.23 12.94 14.39
CA ARG A 212 -17.45 13.96 15.41
C ARG A 212 -18.33 13.47 16.55
N SER A 213 -19.42 12.75 16.25
CA SER A 213 -20.35 12.23 17.26
C SER A 213 -19.75 11.16 18.17
N HIS A 214 -18.70 10.46 17.71
CA HIS A 214 -18.01 9.41 18.47
C HIS A 214 -16.68 9.88 19.08
N THR A 215 -16.33 11.16 18.90
CA THR A 215 -15.13 11.77 19.46
C THR A 215 -15.49 12.54 20.73
N SER A 216 -14.82 12.26 21.85
CA SER A 216 -15.11 12.92 23.13
C SER A 216 -14.45 14.30 23.29
N VAL A 217 -13.75 14.78 22.27
CA VAL A 217 -13.13 16.11 22.21
C VAL A 217 -13.45 16.75 20.85
N PRO A 218 -13.30 18.08 20.69
CA PRO A 218 -13.67 18.75 19.45
C PRO A 218 -12.99 18.17 18.20
N TYR A 219 -13.79 17.83 17.20
CA TYR A 219 -13.35 17.41 15.87
C TYR A 219 -13.94 18.36 14.82
N THR A 220 -13.10 18.95 13.97
CA THR A 220 -13.49 20.01 13.05
C THR A 220 -13.43 19.58 11.58
N LYS A 221 -14.14 20.31 10.71
CA LYS A 221 -14.07 20.12 9.25
C LYS A 221 -12.64 20.22 8.71
N ALA A 222 -11.81 21.10 9.27
CA ALA A 222 -10.42 21.24 8.88
C ALA A 222 -9.58 20.00 9.21
N MET A 223 -9.82 19.38 10.36
CA MET A 223 -9.20 18.10 10.76
C MET A 223 -9.63 16.97 9.82
N ASN A 224 -10.93 16.90 9.52
CA ASN A 224 -11.50 15.95 8.56
C ASN A 224 -10.85 16.06 7.18
N GLY A 225 -10.79 17.27 6.62
CA GLY A 225 -10.17 17.51 5.31
C GLY A 225 -8.67 17.20 5.27
N ALA A 226 -7.93 17.46 6.36
CA ALA A 226 -6.51 17.12 6.43
C ALA A 226 -6.28 15.61 6.44
N MET A 227 -7.11 14.86 7.19
CA MET A 227 -7.07 13.41 7.21
C MET A 227 -7.47 12.82 5.85
N GLU A 228 -8.53 13.36 5.22
CA GLU A 228 -9.02 12.95 3.90
C GLU A 228 -7.94 13.07 2.83
N ARG A 229 -7.29 14.23 2.72
CA ARG A 229 -6.17 14.41 1.77
C ARG A 229 -5.06 13.39 2.02
N SER A 230 -4.69 13.17 3.29
CA SER A 230 -3.64 12.20 3.64
C SER A 230 -4.00 10.76 3.25
N CYS A 231 -5.25 10.36 3.41
CA CYS A 231 -5.74 9.05 3.01
C CYS A 231 -5.74 8.93 1.48
N ASN A 232 -6.35 9.90 0.78
CA ASN A 232 -6.50 9.89 -0.68
C ASN A 232 -5.17 9.87 -1.45
N MET A 233 -4.09 10.44 -0.89
CA MET A 233 -2.75 10.36 -1.48
C MET A 233 -2.21 8.93 -1.62
N CYS A 234 -2.70 7.98 -0.81
CA CYS A 234 -2.33 6.56 -0.89
C CYS A 234 -3.28 5.73 -1.78
N HIS A 235 -4.42 6.28 -2.18
CA HIS A 235 -5.45 5.61 -2.98
C HIS A 235 -5.31 5.98 -4.45
N ALA A 236 -5.08 4.99 -5.31
CA ALA A 236 -4.62 5.18 -6.69
C ALA A 236 -5.62 5.89 -7.62
N SER A 237 -5.09 6.44 -8.71
CA SER A 237 -5.81 6.95 -9.90
C SER A 237 -5.34 6.20 -11.17
N CYS A 238 -5.76 6.61 -12.37
CA CYS A 238 -5.31 5.99 -13.62
C CYS A 238 -3.81 6.25 -13.84
N ASN A 239 -3.40 7.52 -13.74
CA ASN A 239 -2.02 7.93 -14.00
C ASN A 239 -1.03 7.42 -12.95
N ASP A 240 -1.51 7.12 -11.73
CA ASP A 240 -0.69 6.51 -10.69
C ASP A 240 -0.09 5.15 -11.10
N CYS A 241 -0.80 4.42 -11.96
CA CYS A 241 -0.41 3.09 -12.43
C CYS A 241 0.12 3.09 -13.86
N HIS A 242 -0.34 4.02 -14.69
CA HIS A 242 -0.11 4.01 -16.13
C HIS A 242 0.87 5.05 -16.64
N PHE A 243 1.06 6.17 -15.93
CA PHE A 243 1.97 7.22 -16.38
C PHE A 243 3.42 6.87 -16.02
N LYS A 244 4.30 6.85 -17.03
CA LYS A 244 5.66 6.32 -16.94
C LYS A 244 6.70 7.22 -17.59
N PRO A 245 6.91 8.44 -17.07
CA PRO A 245 7.94 9.31 -17.59
C PRO A 245 9.33 8.71 -17.35
N VAL A 246 10.22 8.83 -18.35
CA VAL A 246 11.60 8.34 -18.29
C VAL A 246 12.54 9.42 -18.80
N ALA A 247 13.55 9.77 -17.99
CA ALA A 247 14.57 10.75 -18.38
C ALA A 247 15.19 10.39 -19.74
N ASN A 248 15.25 11.37 -20.64
CA ASN A 248 15.81 11.26 -22.00
C ASN A 248 15.16 10.21 -22.92
N LYS A 249 14.03 9.60 -22.51
CA LYS A 249 13.27 8.63 -23.32
C LYS A 249 11.80 9.02 -23.47
N GLY A 250 11.30 9.88 -22.59
CA GLY A 250 10.06 10.62 -22.81
C GLY A 250 9.37 11.09 -21.54
N THR A 251 8.52 12.12 -21.68
CA THR A 251 7.79 12.76 -20.58
C THR A 251 6.28 12.49 -20.64
N HIS A 252 5.78 11.94 -21.75
CA HIS A 252 4.37 11.62 -22.01
C HIS A 252 4.16 10.13 -22.31
N SER A 253 4.94 9.26 -21.67
CA SER A 253 4.85 7.81 -21.89
C SER A 253 3.85 7.14 -20.95
N PHE A 254 3.10 6.17 -21.48
CA PHE A 254 2.11 5.38 -20.75
C PHE A 254 2.34 3.88 -20.95
N GLY A 255 1.97 3.06 -19.96
CA GLY A 255 2.14 1.61 -20.08
C GLY A 255 1.38 0.79 -19.06
N LYS A 256 1.55 -0.53 -19.14
CA LYS A 256 0.98 -1.48 -18.15
C LYS A 256 1.61 -1.23 -16.77
N PRO A 257 0.89 -1.41 -15.66
CA PRO A 257 1.45 -1.24 -14.32
C PRO A 257 2.69 -2.11 -14.10
N ASP A 258 3.68 -1.58 -13.39
CA ASP A 258 4.88 -2.32 -12.93
C ASP A 258 5.00 -2.26 -11.41
N THR A 259 5.96 -3.00 -10.85
CA THR A 259 6.17 -3.03 -9.39
C THR A 259 6.41 -1.64 -8.78
N PRO A 260 7.28 -0.77 -9.36
CA PRO A 260 7.42 0.61 -8.87
C PRO A 260 6.11 1.39 -8.83
N SER A 261 5.27 1.29 -9.85
CA SER A 261 3.97 1.98 -9.91
C SER A 261 3.01 1.47 -8.82
N CYS A 262 2.99 0.16 -8.56
CA CYS A 262 2.22 -0.43 -7.47
C CYS A 262 2.64 0.10 -6.08
N TYR A 263 3.89 0.52 -5.96
CA TYR A 263 4.50 1.04 -4.74
C TYR A 263 4.48 2.57 -4.62
N GLY A 264 3.91 3.28 -5.60
CA GLY A 264 3.71 4.74 -5.58
C GLY A 264 4.49 5.52 -6.64
N GLY A 265 5.38 4.86 -7.39
CA GLY A 265 6.04 5.44 -8.56
C GLY A 265 6.97 6.63 -8.25
N GLY A 266 7.54 6.69 -7.06
CA GLY A 266 8.52 7.73 -6.68
C GLY A 266 7.94 9.09 -6.30
N ARG A 267 6.63 9.17 -6.04
CA ARG A 267 5.89 10.43 -5.81
C ARG A 267 5.71 10.81 -4.33
N ALA A 268 6.50 10.23 -3.44
CA ALA A 268 6.28 10.16 -1.98
C ALA A 268 4.95 9.50 -1.55
N SER A 269 4.17 8.95 -2.48
CA SER A 269 3.08 8.04 -2.14
C SER A 269 3.64 6.65 -1.86
N ILE A 270 2.99 5.93 -0.95
CA ILE A 270 3.41 4.61 -0.46
C ILE A 270 2.31 3.58 -0.70
N CYS A 271 1.62 3.61 -1.86
CA CYS A 271 0.45 2.80 -2.22
C CYS A 271 0.43 1.38 -1.60
N HIS A 272 1.13 0.39 -2.18
CA HIS A 272 1.24 -0.94 -1.57
C HIS A 272 2.28 -1.01 -0.44
N ALA A 273 3.30 -0.15 -0.43
CA ALA A 273 4.30 -0.11 0.63
C ALA A 273 3.69 0.16 2.02
N GLY A 274 2.67 0.99 2.12
CA GLY A 274 1.95 1.30 3.36
C GLY A 274 1.33 0.06 4.00
N PRO A 275 0.35 -0.61 3.36
CA PRO A 275 -0.26 -1.81 3.92
C PRO A 275 0.69 -3.02 3.93
N MET A 276 1.55 -3.20 2.93
CA MET A 276 2.35 -4.42 2.80
C MET A 276 3.67 -4.38 3.56
N ASP A 277 4.43 -3.31 3.43
CA ASP A 277 5.71 -3.15 4.11
C ASP A 277 5.53 -2.50 5.49
N ARG A 278 4.77 -1.41 5.61
CA ARG A 278 4.70 -0.65 6.87
C ARG A 278 3.69 -1.21 7.88
N ARG A 279 2.54 -1.70 7.43
CA ARG A 279 1.51 -2.27 8.33
C ARG A 279 1.78 -3.73 8.62
N ARG A 280 1.78 -4.57 7.58
CA ARG A 280 1.99 -6.02 7.70
C ARG A 280 3.43 -6.39 8.03
N GLY A 281 4.42 -5.61 7.59
CA GLY A 281 5.83 -5.96 7.77
C GLY A 281 6.31 -7.06 6.84
N ALA A 282 5.56 -7.36 5.78
CA ALA A 282 5.75 -8.54 4.93
C ALA A 282 5.56 -8.18 3.46
N GLY A 283 6.13 -7.04 3.04
CA GLY A 283 6.02 -6.55 1.68
C GLY A 283 6.94 -7.26 0.70
N TYR A 284 6.65 -7.01 -0.58
CA TYR A 284 7.28 -7.70 -1.70
C TYR A 284 8.67 -7.12 -1.96
N VAL A 285 8.74 -5.83 -2.31
CA VAL A 285 9.96 -5.13 -2.72
C VAL A 285 10.96 -4.96 -1.58
N ARG A 286 10.46 -4.62 -0.38
CA ARG A 286 11.26 -4.24 0.79
C ARG A 286 12.29 -3.14 0.45
N GLY A 287 13.48 -3.16 1.05
CA GLY A 287 14.49 -2.12 0.87
C GLY A 287 14.05 -0.80 1.49
N GLU A 288 14.19 0.31 0.76
CA GLU A 288 13.78 1.65 1.21
C GLU A 288 12.29 1.77 1.58
N TYR A 289 11.43 0.86 1.09
CA TYR A 289 10.01 0.83 1.41
C TYR A 289 9.72 0.13 2.75
N ALA A 290 10.65 -0.70 3.22
CA ALA A 290 10.52 -1.47 4.44
C ALA A 290 11.15 -0.77 5.65
N PHE A 291 10.67 -1.16 6.83
CA PHE A 291 11.22 -0.72 8.10
C PHE A 291 11.54 -1.96 8.95
N PRO A 292 12.81 -2.13 9.39
CA PRO A 292 13.99 -1.41 8.94
C PRO A 292 14.30 -1.69 7.46
N ALA A 293 15.00 -0.76 6.80
CA ALA A 293 15.25 -0.83 5.34
C ALA A 293 16.18 -1.99 4.94
N ASN A 294 16.93 -2.56 5.89
CA ASN A 294 17.84 -3.68 5.67
C ASN A 294 17.15 -5.06 5.73
N LEU A 295 15.82 -5.12 5.85
CA LEU A 295 15.10 -6.38 5.81
C LEU A 295 15.37 -7.14 4.50
N PRO A 296 15.62 -8.47 4.55
CA PRO A 296 16.07 -9.22 3.39
C PRO A 296 15.00 -9.27 2.30
N GLN A 297 15.33 -8.92 1.07
CA GLN A 297 14.38 -9.02 -0.05
C GLN A 297 13.89 -10.46 -0.26
N GLY A 298 12.62 -10.60 -0.65
CA GLY A 298 12.00 -11.89 -0.92
C GLY A 298 12.65 -12.61 -2.11
N ALA A 299 12.57 -13.94 -2.12
CA ALA A 299 13.18 -14.78 -3.16
C ALA A 299 12.67 -14.44 -4.57
N HIS A 300 11.37 -14.11 -4.70
CA HIS A 300 10.73 -13.78 -5.97
C HIS A 300 11.22 -12.45 -6.56
N VAL A 301 11.43 -11.42 -5.72
CA VAL A 301 12.02 -10.15 -6.17
C VAL A 301 13.45 -10.36 -6.68
N LYS A 302 14.24 -11.16 -5.95
CA LYS A 302 15.61 -11.51 -6.38
C LYS A 302 15.65 -12.30 -7.69
N ALA A 303 14.58 -13.04 -7.98
CA ALA A 303 14.41 -13.77 -9.24
C ALA A 303 13.86 -12.90 -10.39
N GLY A 304 13.61 -11.61 -10.16
CA GLY A 304 13.13 -10.68 -11.19
C GLY A 304 11.63 -10.80 -11.49
N LEU A 305 10.84 -11.43 -10.62
CA LEU A 305 9.38 -11.48 -10.78
C LEU A 305 8.74 -10.14 -10.42
N GLU A 306 7.74 -9.76 -11.20
CA GLU A 306 6.93 -8.55 -11.05
C GLU A 306 5.58 -8.87 -10.39
N CYS A 307 4.89 -7.83 -9.91
CA CYS A 307 3.58 -7.98 -9.27
C CYS A 307 2.56 -8.73 -10.15
N LEU A 308 2.58 -8.46 -11.47
CA LEU A 308 1.62 -9.01 -12.43
C LEU A 308 1.90 -10.46 -12.83
N ASP A 309 3.05 -11.02 -12.48
CA ASP A 309 3.33 -12.45 -12.69
C ASP A 309 2.47 -13.33 -11.78
N CYS A 310 2.08 -12.78 -10.61
CA CYS A 310 1.21 -13.43 -9.64
C CYS A 310 -0.20 -12.84 -9.61
N HIS A 311 -0.34 -11.52 -9.77
CA HIS A 311 -1.63 -10.82 -9.73
C HIS A 311 -2.15 -10.52 -11.13
N LYS A 312 -3.06 -11.36 -11.62
CA LYS A 312 -3.69 -11.15 -12.93
C LYS A 312 -4.91 -10.25 -12.80
N PRO A 313 -4.89 -9.02 -13.35
CA PRO A 313 -6.04 -8.16 -13.27
C PRO A 313 -7.18 -8.66 -14.17
N ALA A 314 -8.41 -8.61 -13.66
CA ALA A 314 -9.64 -8.73 -14.43
C ALA A 314 -10.50 -7.48 -14.16
N ASN A 315 -10.89 -6.74 -15.20
CA ASN A 315 -11.71 -5.53 -15.09
C ASN A 315 -11.18 -4.53 -14.04
N HIS A 316 -9.87 -4.26 -14.07
CA HIS A 316 -9.16 -3.42 -13.08
C HIS A 316 -9.21 -3.91 -11.62
N GLN A 317 -9.55 -5.17 -11.38
CA GLN A 317 -9.49 -5.85 -10.08
C GLN A 317 -8.32 -6.85 -10.07
N PHE A 318 -7.41 -6.73 -9.10
CA PHE A 318 -6.14 -7.47 -9.05
C PHE A 318 -6.16 -8.64 -8.05
N GLY A 319 -7.36 -9.10 -7.68
CA GLY A 319 -7.57 -10.00 -6.56
C GLY A 319 -7.20 -9.39 -5.21
N HIS A 320 -7.35 -10.16 -4.15
CA HIS A 320 -6.92 -9.81 -2.79
C HIS A 320 -5.86 -10.82 -2.29
N LEU A 321 -5.23 -10.54 -1.15
CA LEU A 321 -4.09 -11.31 -0.61
C LEU A 321 -4.36 -12.80 -0.37
N ALA A 322 -5.63 -13.20 -0.32
CA ALA A 322 -6.03 -14.58 -0.14
C ALA A 322 -6.95 -15.10 -1.24
N ALA A 323 -7.02 -14.40 -2.37
CA ALA A 323 -7.80 -14.83 -3.50
C ALA A 323 -7.20 -16.12 -4.09
N ASP A 324 -8.08 -16.98 -4.61
CA ASP A 324 -7.68 -18.29 -5.10
C ASP A 324 -6.75 -18.20 -6.31
N ASP A 325 -6.92 -17.20 -7.15
CA ASP A 325 -6.03 -16.92 -8.28
C ASP A 325 -4.59 -16.64 -7.80
N ALA A 326 -4.40 -15.75 -6.84
CA ALA A 326 -3.11 -15.42 -6.27
C ALA A 326 -2.47 -16.61 -5.55
N ARG A 327 -3.26 -17.41 -4.81
CA ARG A 327 -2.78 -18.66 -4.19
C ARG A 327 -2.39 -19.71 -5.21
N ASN A 328 -3.20 -19.86 -6.25
CA ASN A 328 -2.97 -20.85 -7.30
C ASN A 328 -1.83 -20.44 -8.24
N ALA A 329 -1.43 -19.17 -8.28
CA ALA A 329 -0.30 -18.71 -9.08
C ALA A 329 1.00 -19.47 -8.76
N CYS A 330 1.19 -19.91 -7.50
CA CYS A 330 2.35 -20.71 -7.10
C CYS A 330 2.51 -22.00 -7.94
N LYS A 331 1.41 -22.63 -8.40
CA LYS A 331 1.48 -23.89 -9.15
C LYS A 331 2.10 -23.71 -10.53
N ASN A 332 2.10 -22.48 -11.06
CA ASN A 332 2.67 -22.18 -12.37
C ASN A 332 4.21 -22.32 -12.37
N CYS A 333 4.85 -22.09 -11.22
CA CYS A 333 6.31 -22.22 -11.05
C CYS A 333 6.71 -23.38 -10.12
N HIS A 334 5.82 -23.82 -9.22
CA HIS A 334 6.09 -24.80 -8.17
C HIS A 334 5.09 -25.98 -8.20
N GLY A 335 4.62 -26.40 -9.37
CA GLY A 335 3.53 -27.39 -9.52
C GLY A 335 3.70 -28.68 -8.71
N GLN A 336 4.88 -29.30 -8.74
CA GLN A 336 5.14 -30.53 -7.98
C GLN A 336 5.15 -30.30 -6.47
N ILE A 337 5.69 -29.17 -6.01
CA ILE A 337 5.70 -28.81 -4.58
C ILE A 337 4.27 -28.54 -4.10
N VAL A 338 3.47 -27.79 -4.88
CA VAL A 338 2.07 -27.52 -4.57
C VAL A 338 1.30 -28.84 -4.46
N LYS A 339 1.49 -29.77 -5.41
CA LYS A 339 0.89 -31.12 -5.38
C LYS A 339 1.35 -31.91 -4.14
N ALA A 340 2.63 -31.84 -3.78
CA ALA A 340 3.18 -32.50 -2.61
C ALA A 340 2.55 -31.98 -1.30
N VAL A 341 2.45 -30.65 -1.14
CA VAL A 341 1.83 -30.04 0.04
C VAL A 341 0.34 -30.36 0.13
N GLN A 342 -0.40 -30.25 -0.98
CA GLN A 342 -1.84 -30.52 -1.01
C GLN A 342 -2.17 -31.98 -0.60
N SER A 343 -1.27 -32.91 -0.89
CA SER A 343 -1.40 -34.33 -0.53
C SER A 343 -0.74 -34.70 0.80
N SER A 344 -0.24 -33.73 1.57
CA SER A 344 0.39 -33.95 2.87
C SER A 344 -0.48 -33.48 4.05
N SER A 345 -0.04 -33.75 5.27
CA SER A 345 -0.67 -33.23 6.49
C SER A 345 -0.69 -31.71 6.57
N HIS A 346 0.13 -31.02 5.75
CA HIS A 346 0.19 -29.56 5.67
C HIS A 346 -0.69 -28.98 4.55
N GLY A 347 -1.57 -29.75 3.90
CA GLY A 347 -2.42 -29.25 2.81
C GLY A 347 -3.34 -28.07 3.18
N LYS A 348 -3.59 -27.88 4.49
CA LYS A 348 -4.32 -26.72 5.06
C LYS A 348 -3.39 -25.66 5.68
N VAL A 349 -2.12 -25.60 5.32
CA VAL A 349 -1.17 -24.56 5.75
C VAL A 349 -0.84 -23.68 4.56
N ASP A 350 -0.96 -22.36 4.72
CA ASP A 350 -0.54 -21.38 3.72
C ASP A 350 1.00 -21.37 3.64
N CYS A 351 1.57 -21.40 2.44
CA CYS A 351 3.02 -21.45 2.20
C CYS A 351 3.76 -20.33 2.95
N ALA A 352 3.17 -19.14 3.05
CA ALA A 352 3.75 -18.01 3.77
C ALA A 352 3.95 -18.31 5.26
N SER A 353 3.18 -19.24 5.84
CA SER A 353 3.36 -19.69 7.23
C SER A 353 4.73 -20.30 7.46
N CYS A 354 5.31 -20.95 6.45
CA CYS A 354 6.63 -21.56 6.53
C CYS A 354 7.71 -20.61 6.01
N HIS A 355 7.42 -19.86 4.94
CA HIS A 355 8.40 -19.10 4.17
C HIS A 355 8.57 -17.63 4.60
N VAL A 356 7.67 -17.09 5.42
CA VAL A 356 7.90 -15.79 6.10
C VAL A 356 8.48 -16.09 7.47
N THR A 357 9.74 -15.70 7.69
CA THR A 357 10.49 -15.98 8.92
C THR A 357 10.82 -14.73 9.73
N VAL A 358 10.76 -13.56 9.10
CA VAL A 358 10.89 -12.26 9.76
C VAL A 358 9.87 -11.30 9.17
N SER A 359 9.24 -10.52 10.05
CA SER A 359 8.35 -9.43 9.69
C SER A 359 8.87 -8.11 10.25
N GLY A 360 8.62 -7.02 9.55
CA GLY A 360 9.05 -5.69 9.94
C GLY A 360 7.94 -4.76 10.44
N ALA A 361 8.31 -3.49 10.45
CA ALA A 361 7.51 -2.30 10.56
C ALA A 361 6.76 -2.14 11.88
N TYR A 362 5.48 -1.73 11.88
CA TYR A 362 4.76 -1.36 13.11
C TYR A 362 4.81 -2.48 14.15
N GLN A 363 5.34 -2.17 15.33
CA GLN A 363 5.24 -2.99 16.56
C GLN A 363 4.19 -2.44 17.51
N TYR A 364 3.87 -1.15 17.38
CA TYR A 364 2.72 -0.51 17.99
C TYR A 364 2.08 0.46 17.00
N THR A 365 0.81 0.77 17.21
CA THR A 365 0.20 1.93 16.54
C THR A 365 -0.89 2.49 17.43
N PHE A 366 -0.80 3.79 17.72
CA PHE A 366 -1.74 4.48 18.57
C PHE A 366 -2.37 5.66 17.84
N TRP A 367 -3.65 5.89 18.12
CA TRP A 367 -4.41 7.01 17.64
C TRP A 367 -4.75 7.90 18.83
N GLY A 368 -4.10 9.05 18.94
CA GLY A 368 -4.22 9.98 20.05
C GLY A 368 -4.08 11.43 19.59
N GLN A 369 -3.96 12.37 20.53
CA GLN A 369 -3.72 13.77 20.18
C GLN A 369 -2.40 13.89 19.39
N GLY A 370 -2.50 14.40 18.16
CA GLY A 370 -1.34 14.57 17.28
C GLY A 370 -1.71 15.41 16.08
N HIS A 371 -1.13 15.13 14.91
CA HIS A 371 -1.32 16.02 13.76
C HIS A 371 -1.39 15.28 12.41
N TYR A 372 -1.99 15.95 11.43
CA TYR A 372 -1.92 15.63 10.01
C TYR A 372 -1.52 16.86 9.21
N TYR A 373 -0.38 16.81 8.50
CA TYR A 373 0.14 17.92 7.68
C TYR A 373 0.10 19.30 8.38
N GLY A 374 0.37 19.35 9.68
CA GLY A 374 0.39 20.58 10.48
C GLY A 374 -0.98 21.06 10.98
N VAL A 375 -2.02 20.23 10.87
CA VAL A 375 -3.31 20.38 11.56
C VAL A 375 -3.32 19.46 12.78
N GLU A 376 -3.40 20.03 13.98
CA GLU A 376 -3.59 19.23 15.20
C GLU A 376 -4.97 18.59 15.20
N THR A 377 -5.07 17.37 15.73
CA THR A 377 -6.27 16.54 15.69
C THR A 377 -6.26 15.55 16.85
N PRO A 378 -7.44 15.14 17.37
CA PRO A 378 -7.53 14.08 18.38
C PRO A 378 -7.17 12.68 17.86
N TYR A 379 -6.96 12.55 16.55
CA TYR A 379 -6.65 11.30 15.87
C TYR A 379 -5.36 11.42 15.05
N GLY A 380 -4.28 11.91 15.66
CA GLY A 380 -2.93 11.74 15.15
C GLY A 380 -2.52 10.27 15.23
N LYS A 381 -1.84 9.77 14.19
CA LYS A 381 -1.43 8.37 14.11
C LYS A 381 0.03 8.21 14.47
N HIS A 382 0.31 7.76 15.70
CA HIS A 382 1.64 7.45 16.21
C HIS A 382 2.00 6.01 15.84
N LYS A 383 2.67 5.85 14.70
CA LYS A 383 2.94 4.54 14.06
C LYS A 383 4.43 4.27 13.89
N GLU A 384 5.28 5.22 14.22
CA GLU A 384 6.72 5.21 13.98
C GLU A 384 7.47 4.23 14.89
N TYR A 385 6.75 3.40 15.65
CA TYR A 385 7.23 2.20 16.36
C TYR A 385 7.69 1.12 15.38
N TYR A 386 8.73 1.42 14.63
CA TYR A 386 9.24 0.58 13.57
C TYR A 386 10.33 -0.34 14.09
N GLY A 387 10.24 -1.61 13.70
CA GLY A 387 11.34 -2.55 13.91
C GLY A 387 11.03 -3.93 13.37
N THR A 388 11.49 -4.97 14.05
CA THR A 388 11.41 -6.34 13.57
C THR A 388 10.66 -7.23 14.55
N ARG A 389 10.08 -8.30 14.01
CA ARG A 389 9.57 -9.43 14.76
C ARG A 389 9.99 -10.72 14.08
N ASP A 390 10.64 -11.60 14.82
CA ASP A 390 10.95 -12.95 14.38
C ASP A 390 9.67 -13.80 14.36
N LEU A 391 9.59 -14.71 13.38
CA LEU A 391 8.53 -15.72 13.21
C LEU A 391 7.08 -15.22 13.36
N PRO A 392 6.26 -15.25 12.29
CA PRO A 392 4.84 -15.02 12.48
C PRO A 392 4.15 -16.05 13.36
N THR A 393 3.14 -15.55 14.06
CA THR A 393 2.13 -16.33 14.76
C THR A 393 1.24 -16.96 13.70
N ILE A 394 0.97 -18.24 13.82
CA ILE A 394 0.15 -19.00 12.91
C ILE A 394 -1.22 -19.22 13.55
N ILE A 395 -2.28 -18.82 12.85
CA ILE A 395 -3.67 -18.96 13.30
C ILE A 395 -4.50 -19.68 12.25
N LYS A 396 -5.62 -20.28 12.66
CA LYS A 396 -6.60 -20.88 11.74
C LYS A 396 -7.57 -19.79 11.27
N ASN A 397 -7.68 -19.59 9.96
CA ASN A 397 -8.60 -18.63 9.38
C ASN A 397 -10.06 -19.12 9.35
N ALA A 398 -10.99 -18.26 8.92
CA ALA A 398 -12.41 -18.59 8.81
C ALA A 398 -12.70 -19.78 7.86
N ALA A 399 -11.83 -20.05 6.88
CA ALA A 399 -11.92 -21.22 5.99
C ALA A 399 -11.21 -22.48 6.54
N GLY A 400 -10.70 -22.42 7.77
CA GLY A 400 -10.03 -23.53 8.43
C GLY A 400 -8.57 -23.80 7.99
N ARG A 401 -7.94 -22.85 7.30
CA ARG A 401 -6.53 -22.89 6.86
C ARG A 401 -5.63 -22.15 7.86
N TYR A 402 -4.46 -22.71 8.13
CA TYR A 402 -3.43 -22.05 8.95
C TYR A 402 -2.70 -20.98 8.14
N ILE A 403 -2.68 -19.75 8.65
CA ILE A 403 -2.09 -18.58 8.00
C ILE A 403 -1.12 -17.85 8.94
N PRO A 404 -0.08 -17.18 8.42
CA PRO A 404 0.78 -16.34 9.24
C PRO A 404 0.13 -14.98 9.47
N VAL A 405 0.17 -14.51 10.70
CA VAL A 405 -0.27 -13.17 11.09
C VAL A 405 0.76 -12.46 11.97
N LYS A 406 0.66 -11.14 12.03
CA LYS A 406 1.40 -10.28 12.96
C LYS A 406 0.46 -9.68 14.02
N PRO A 407 0.30 -10.32 15.20
CA PRO A 407 -0.24 -9.67 16.38
C PRO A 407 0.64 -8.49 16.79
N TYR A 408 0.05 -7.32 16.95
CA TYR A 408 0.69 -6.18 17.60
C TYR A 408 -0.36 -5.28 18.29
N PRO A 409 0.02 -4.60 19.39
CA PRO A 409 -0.92 -3.82 20.18
C PRO A 409 -1.31 -2.50 19.50
N MET A 410 -2.58 -2.14 19.63
CA MET A 410 -3.13 -0.89 19.14
C MET A 410 -4.09 -0.27 20.15
N ALA A 411 -4.20 1.06 20.11
CA ALA A 411 -5.24 1.79 20.82
C ALA A 411 -5.70 3.01 20.04
N VAL A 412 -6.95 3.41 20.31
CA VAL A 412 -7.51 4.69 19.90
C VAL A 412 -8.11 5.37 21.12
N LEU A 413 -7.68 6.60 21.37
CA LEU A 413 -8.11 7.45 22.48
C LEU A 413 -9.30 8.31 22.04
N ASN A 414 -9.81 9.13 22.97
CA ASN A 414 -10.85 10.12 22.72
C ASN A 414 -12.16 9.52 22.21
N GLN A 415 -12.52 8.32 22.68
CA GLN A 415 -13.77 7.66 22.33
C GLN A 415 -14.89 8.04 23.30
N THR A 416 -16.14 8.03 22.83
CA THR A 416 -17.34 8.15 23.67
C THR A 416 -17.94 6.78 24.03
N THR A 417 -17.82 5.82 23.12
CA THR A 417 -18.34 4.46 23.24
C THR A 417 -17.37 3.52 23.97
N GLU A 418 -17.92 2.57 24.72
CA GLU A 418 -17.18 1.47 25.33
C GLU A 418 -17.42 0.16 24.59
N LEU A 419 -16.36 -0.61 24.46
CA LEU A 419 -16.35 -1.98 23.98
C LEU A 419 -15.88 -2.93 25.08
N GLY A 420 -16.57 -4.08 25.18
CA GLY A 420 -16.08 -5.24 25.90
C GLY A 420 -15.07 -6.07 25.10
N PRO A 421 -14.38 -7.01 25.76
CA PRO A 421 -13.48 -7.95 25.08
C PRO A 421 -14.22 -8.82 24.07
N THR A 422 -13.55 -9.18 22.97
CA THR A 422 -14.06 -10.11 21.96
C THR A 422 -13.25 -11.40 21.92
N GLY A 423 -13.78 -12.40 21.21
CA GLY A 423 -12.97 -13.50 20.70
C GLY A 423 -12.09 -13.07 19.51
N LEU A 424 -11.46 -14.06 18.86
CA LEU A 424 -10.72 -13.86 17.61
C LEU A 424 -11.72 -13.60 16.48
N LEU A 425 -11.67 -12.40 15.91
CA LEU A 425 -12.53 -12.00 14.80
C LEU A 425 -11.70 -11.87 13.53
N PHE A 426 -12.31 -12.21 12.39
CA PHE A 426 -11.78 -11.92 11.06
C PHE A 426 -12.56 -10.76 10.46
N ARG A 427 -11.84 -9.84 9.81
CA ARG A 427 -12.42 -8.62 9.25
C ARG A 427 -13.30 -8.93 8.06
N ALA A 428 -14.59 -8.73 8.23
CA ALA A 428 -15.58 -8.71 7.17
C ALA A 428 -16.20 -7.32 7.08
N ILE A 429 -16.70 -6.97 5.91
CA ILE A 429 -17.56 -5.79 5.72
C ILE A 429 -18.94 -6.35 5.38
N PRO A 430 -19.89 -6.33 6.34
CA PRO A 430 -21.29 -6.62 6.04
C PRO A 430 -21.78 -5.69 4.93
N GLN A 431 -22.67 -6.18 4.07
CA GLN A 431 -23.22 -5.37 2.99
C GLN A 431 -23.79 -4.06 3.55
N ARG A 432 -23.33 -2.94 2.99
CA ARG A 432 -23.78 -1.61 3.38
C ARG A 432 -23.64 -0.61 2.24
N THR A 433 -24.50 0.39 2.29
CA THR A 433 -24.46 1.58 1.45
C THR A 433 -23.50 2.61 2.05
N VAL A 434 -22.65 3.19 1.21
CA VAL A 434 -21.69 4.24 1.58
C VAL A 434 -21.92 5.46 0.69
N ALA A 435 -21.80 6.66 1.28
CA ALA A 435 -21.87 7.91 0.53
C ALA A 435 -20.65 8.07 -0.41
N GLY A 436 -20.93 8.44 -1.66
CA GLY A 436 -19.93 8.89 -2.62
C GLY A 436 -19.83 10.40 -2.67
N ASN A 437 -19.06 10.91 -3.62
CA ASN A 437 -18.81 12.33 -3.83
C ASN A 437 -19.18 12.77 -5.27
N PRO A 438 -20.45 13.16 -5.52
CA PRO A 438 -20.89 13.61 -6.85
C PRO A 438 -20.12 14.81 -7.40
N ARG A 439 -19.50 15.63 -6.54
CA ARG A 439 -18.71 16.80 -6.96
C ARG A 439 -17.57 16.39 -7.89
N ILE A 440 -16.94 15.25 -7.63
CA ILE A 440 -15.78 14.74 -8.41
C ILE A 440 -16.19 13.67 -9.46
N GLY A 441 -17.49 13.38 -9.58
CA GLY A 441 -18.04 12.40 -10.53
C GLY A 441 -18.26 11.00 -9.97
N GLU A 442 -18.16 10.80 -8.66
CA GLU A 442 -18.60 9.54 -8.04
C GLU A 442 -20.14 9.45 -8.02
N PRO A 443 -20.74 8.24 -7.92
CA PRO A 443 -22.17 8.12 -7.64
C PRO A 443 -22.52 8.73 -6.26
N VAL A 444 -23.79 9.06 -6.05
CA VAL A 444 -24.29 9.58 -4.75
C VAL A 444 -24.01 8.58 -3.63
N THR A 445 -24.23 7.30 -3.91
CA THR A 445 -23.93 6.19 -2.99
C THR A 445 -23.39 5.00 -3.77
N PHE A 446 -22.76 4.06 -3.05
CA PHE A 446 -22.37 2.77 -3.59
C PHE A 446 -22.42 1.67 -2.54
N GLU A 447 -22.59 0.44 -3.00
CA GLU A 447 -22.58 -0.74 -2.13
C GLU A 447 -21.17 -1.30 -1.94
N VAL A 448 -20.90 -1.76 -0.73
CA VAL A 448 -19.69 -2.50 -0.37
C VAL A 448 -20.03 -3.70 0.50
N ALA A 449 -19.39 -4.82 0.20
CA ALA A 449 -19.34 -6.02 1.03
C ALA A 449 -17.97 -6.67 0.87
N ARG A 450 -17.50 -7.34 1.91
CA ARG A 450 -16.25 -8.11 1.88
C ARG A 450 -16.32 -9.27 2.85
N SER A 451 -15.96 -10.46 2.40
CA SER A 451 -15.96 -11.65 3.26
C SER A 451 -14.72 -11.65 4.17
N ALA A 452 -14.82 -12.36 5.29
CA ALA A 452 -13.68 -12.60 6.18
C ALA A 452 -12.50 -13.31 5.48
N THR A 453 -12.80 -14.14 4.48
CA THR A 453 -11.81 -14.94 3.75
C THR A 453 -11.07 -14.17 2.66
N ASP A 454 -11.53 -12.96 2.31
CA ASP A 454 -10.92 -12.18 1.22
C ASP A 454 -9.53 -11.70 1.65
N VAL A 455 -9.42 -11.09 2.82
CA VAL A 455 -8.11 -10.59 3.31
C VAL A 455 -7.51 -11.49 4.39
N ASN A 456 -8.34 -12.21 5.14
CA ASN A 456 -7.97 -12.94 6.36
C ASN A 456 -7.18 -12.08 7.37
N ASP A 457 -7.47 -10.78 7.41
CA ASP A 457 -7.01 -9.93 8.50
C ASP A 457 -7.85 -10.26 9.73
N ALA A 458 -7.18 -10.52 10.85
CA ALA A 458 -7.81 -10.80 12.11
C ALA A 458 -7.56 -9.67 13.11
N TYR A 459 -8.33 -9.66 14.17
CA TYR A 459 -8.14 -8.78 15.32
C TYR A 459 -8.88 -9.32 16.54
N ILE A 460 -8.51 -8.79 17.70
CA ILE A 460 -9.20 -9.03 18.98
C ILE A 460 -9.35 -7.68 19.68
N VAL A 461 -10.57 -7.29 20.02
CA VAL A 461 -10.80 -6.16 20.93
C VAL A 461 -10.53 -6.65 22.33
N VAL A 462 -9.61 -5.98 23.03
CA VAL A 462 -9.27 -6.29 24.43
C VAL A 462 -10.30 -5.66 25.36
N GLY A 463 -10.78 -4.48 25.01
CA GLY A 463 -11.80 -3.74 25.75
C GLY A 463 -11.49 -2.25 25.78
N THR A 464 -12.25 -1.53 26.58
CA THR A 464 -12.07 -0.09 26.79
C THR A 464 -11.43 0.21 28.13
N ARG A 465 -10.53 1.18 28.15
CA ARG A 465 -9.80 1.64 29.33
C ARG A 465 -10.12 3.11 29.57
N ASN A 466 -10.40 3.46 30.82
CA ASN A 466 -10.78 4.83 31.23
C ASN A 466 -9.83 5.38 32.31
N ASP A 467 -8.69 4.73 32.53
CA ASP A 467 -7.71 5.04 33.57
C ASP A 467 -6.39 5.59 33.02
N LEU A 468 -6.43 6.14 31.79
CA LEU A 468 -5.37 7.02 31.31
C LEU A 468 -5.49 8.41 31.98
N PRO A 469 -4.37 9.08 32.29
CA PRO A 469 -4.37 10.45 32.83
C PRO A 469 -4.99 11.52 31.91
N GLY A 470 -5.22 11.18 30.65
CA GLY A 470 -5.92 12.00 29.66
C GLY A 470 -6.27 11.18 28.41
N GLY A 471 -7.06 11.75 27.51
CA GLY A 471 -7.52 11.04 26.31
C GLY A 471 -8.83 10.26 26.47
N ASN A 472 -9.63 10.58 27.48
CA ASN A 472 -10.93 9.98 27.79
C ASN A 472 -10.90 8.44 27.69
N LYS A 473 -11.87 7.84 27.01
CA LYS A 473 -11.94 6.38 26.82
C LYS A 473 -10.99 5.96 25.71
N ALA A 474 -10.22 4.90 25.97
CA ALA A 474 -9.32 4.28 25.02
C ALA A 474 -9.77 2.86 24.66
N ILE A 475 -10.07 2.62 23.39
CA ILE A 475 -10.36 1.27 22.88
C ILE A 475 -9.03 0.59 22.56
N LEU A 476 -8.76 -0.56 23.18
CA LEU A 476 -7.57 -1.37 22.96
C LEU A 476 -7.90 -2.59 22.11
N TRP A 477 -7.02 -2.91 21.16
CA TRP A 477 -7.13 -4.15 20.38
C TRP A 477 -5.76 -4.69 19.97
N ILE A 478 -5.72 -5.98 19.65
CA ILE A 478 -4.60 -6.62 18.96
C ILE A 478 -4.92 -6.67 17.47
N GLN A 479 -4.12 -6.02 16.65
CA GLN A 479 -4.20 -6.14 15.19
C GLN A 479 -3.47 -7.42 14.76
N MET A 480 -4.08 -8.24 13.88
CA MET A 480 -3.49 -9.51 13.41
C MET A 480 -3.63 -9.64 11.89
N ASP A 481 -2.88 -8.83 11.14
CA ASP A 481 -2.94 -8.88 9.67
C ASP A 481 -2.25 -10.11 9.08
N LYS A 482 -2.82 -10.70 8.01
CA LYS A 482 -2.18 -11.78 7.25
C LYS A 482 -0.85 -11.33 6.61
N LEU A 483 0.19 -12.14 6.73
CA LEU A 483 1.45 -11.94 6.00
C LEU A 483 1.44 -12.73 4.69
N SER A 484 2.14 -12.26 3.64
CA SER A 484 2.05 -12.91 2.32
C SER A 484 3.26 -12.82 1.40
N HIS A 485 3.97 -11.68 1.27
CA HIS A 485 4.93 -11.51 0.15
C HIS A 485 6.39 -11.76 0.51
N ALA A 486 6.72 -11.59 1.78
CA ALA A 486 8.04 -11.62 2.38
C ALA A 486 8.73 -13.01 2.39
N MET A 487 8.47 -13.85 1.39
CA MET A 487 8.88 -15.24 1.33
C MET A 487 10.38 -15.39 1.06
N GLY A 488 11.03 -16.22 1.87
CA GLY A 488 12.44 -16.59 1.73
C GLY A 488 12.69 -18.03 2.18
N LYS A 489 13.87 -18.25 2.76
CA LYS A 489 14.24 -19.57 3.31
C LYS A 489 13.20 -20.00 4.34
N PRO A 490 12.67 -21.24 4.25
CA PRO A 490 11.65 -21.70 5.19
C PRO A 490 12.21 -21.85 6.60
N ARG A 491 11.32 -21.73 7.59
CA ARG A 491 11.60 -22.17 8.97
C ARG A 491 11.74 -23.69 9.05
N ASN A 492 12.39 -24.18 10.10
CA ASN A 492 12.50 -25.61 10.37
C ASN A 492 11.20 -26.16 11.01
N CYS A 493 11.04 -27.49 11.03
CA CYS A 493 9.90 -28.13 11.69
C CYS A 493 9.82 -27.81 13.20
N GLY A 494 10.98 -27.53 13.83
CA GLY A 494 11.09 -27.21 15.26
C GLY A 494 10.29 -26.01 15.69
N SER A 495 10.38 -24.94 14.89
CA SER A 495 9.69 -23.67 15.13
C SER A 495 8.17 -23.77 15.27
N CYS A 496 7.53 -24.84 14.77
CA CYS A 496 6.09 -25.08 14.92
C CYS A 496 5.74 -26.32 15.75
N HIS A 497 6.70 -27.23 15.94
CA HIS A 497 6.45 -28.55 16.50
C HIS A 497 7.48 -28.96 17.58
N ASP A 498 8.05 -28.01 18.31
CA ASP A 498 8.83 -28.31 19.54
C ASP A 498 8.12 -27.79 20.80
N SER A 499 7.12 -26.93 20.64
CA SER A 499 6.32 -26.37 21.73
C SER A 499 4.86 -26.22 21.30
N LYS A 500 3.96 -26.22 22.29
CA LYS A 500 2.55 -25.84 22.09
C LYS A 500 2.36 -24.32 22.07
N ALA A 501 3.29 -23.58 22.67
CA ALA A 501 3.30 -22.12 22.66
C ALA A 501 4.08 -21.60 21.45
N GLN A 502 3.52 -20.59 20.79
CA GLN A 502 4.21 -19.82 19.75
C GLN A 502 4.82 -18.58 20.40
N VAL A 503 6.12 -18.37 20.17
CA VAL A 503 6.88 -17.27 20.77
C VAL A 503 7.47 -16.41 19.66
N GLY A 504 7.32 -15.09 19.78
CA GLY A 504 7.95 -14.13 18.87
C GLY A 504 8.42 -12.89 19.63
N LYS A 505 9.68 -12.53 19.47
CA LYS A 505 10.32 -11.34 19.99
C LYS A 505 10.19 -10.19 19.01
N SER A 506 9.76 -9.05 19.53
CA SER A 506 9.64 -7.79 18.79
C SER A 506 10.59 -6.76 19.36
N GLU A 507 11.28 -6.03 18.49
CA GLU A 507 12.15 -4.90 18.84
C GLU A 507 11.77 -3.71 17.96
N TRP A 508 11.85 -2.50 18.49
CA TRP A 508 11.47 -1.30 17.76
C TRP A 508 12.22 -0.06 18.22
N SER A 509 12.18 0.95 17.34
CA SER A 509 12.59 2.33 17.60
C SER A 509 11.46 3.27 17.20
N TYR A 510 11.27 4.35 17.95
CA TYR A 510 10.35 5.43 17.66
C TYR A 510 11.12 6.72 17.42
N PHE A 511 10.75 7.51 16.39
CA PHE A 511 11.54 8.66 15.95
C PHE A 511 10.73 9.81 15.32
N GLU A 512 9.43 9.92 15.59
CA GLU A 512 8.65 11.07 15.11
C GLU A 512 9.10 12.36 15.84
N ASP A 513 9.74 13.28 15.11
CA ASP A 513 10.39 14.47 15.65
C ASP A 513 9.42 15.51 16.24
N ARG A 514 8.13 15.38 15.93
CA ARG A 514 7.06 16.19 16.53
C ARG A 514 6.52 15.62 17.82
N ASP A 515 6.87 14.40 18.15
CA ASP A 515 6.40 13.70 19.35
C ASP A 515 7.53 13.55 20.38
N VAL A 516 8.77 13.36 19.91
CA VAL A 516 9.95 13.21 20.77
C VAL A 516 11.12 14.05 20.28
N THR A 517 11.95 14.52 21.21
CA THR A 517 13.18 15.28 20.92
C THR A 517 14.36 14.39 20.54
N LYS A 518 14.33 13.11 20.94
CA LYS A 518 15.29 12.09 20.53
C LYS A 518 14.59 10.75 20.31
N PRO A 519 15.06 9.92 19.35
CA PRO A 519 14.55 8.57 19.20
C PRO A 519 14.69 7.75 20.48
N PHE A 520 13.76 6.83 20.72
CA PHE A 520 13.81 5.89 21.83
C PHE A 520 13.44 4.48 21.36
N LYS A 521 13.88 3.46 22.09
CA LYS A 521 13.72 2.05 21.72
C LYS A 521 12.90 1.28 22.73
N GLY A 522 12.42 0.11 22.29
CA GLY A 522 11.83 -0.87 23.18
C GLY A 522 11.66 -2.24 22.54
N SER A 523 11.11 -3.16 23.32
CA SER A 523 10.89 -4.54 22.92
C SER A 523 9.77 -5.19 23.73
N TYR A 524 9.27 -6.31 23.22
CA TYR A 524 8.39 -7.21 23.96
C TYR A 524 8.47 -8.61 23.34
N THR A 525 8.06 -9.63 24.09
CA THR A 525 7.88 -11.00 23.60
C THR A 525 6.40 -11.33 23.59
N ILE A 526 5.89 -11.78 22.45
CA ILE A 526 4.54 -12.33 22.32
C ILE A 526 4.60 -13.81 22.62
N ILE A 527 3.73 -14.28 23.51
CA ILE A 527 3.50 -15.70 23.78
C ILE A 527 2.04 -16.01 23.46
N ALA A 528 1.81 -16.87 22.47
CA ALA A 528 0.47 -17.32 22.08
C ALA A 528 0.32 -18.83 22.34
N ASP A 529 -0.59 -19.22 23.22
CA ASP A 529 -0.79 -20.61 23.65
C ASP A 529 -2.27 -20.92 23.96
N LYS A 530 -2.56 -22.00 24.69
CA LYS A 530 -3.93 -22.40 25.03
C LYS A 530 -4.67 -21.37 25.88
N ASN A 531 -3.94 -20.53 26.61
CA ASN A 531 -4.53 -19.58 27.55
C ASN A 531 -4.81 -18.23 26.89
N GLY A 532 -4.27 -17.97 25.69
CA GLY A 532 -4.45 -16.71 24.98
C GLY A 532 -3.15 -16.13 24.42
N ILE A 533 -3.11 -14.80 24.28
CA ILE A 533 -1.93 -14.03 23.86
C ILE A 533 -1.48 -13.15 25.03
N ARG A 534 -0.19 -13.18 25.34
CA ARG A 534 0.43 -12.34 26.37
C ARG A 534 1.63 -11.59 25.83
N PHE A 535 1.81 -10.36 26.28
CA PHE A 535 2.98 -9.54 25.99
C PHE A 535 3.89 -9.53 27.22
N SER A 536 4.98 -10.30 27.17
CA SER A 536 5.94 -10.46 28.27
C SER A 536 7.26 -9.76 27.97
N ASN A 537 8.11 -9.59 28.99
CA ASN A 537 9.43 -8.97 28.87
C ASN A 537 9.36 -7.59 28.17
N VAL A 538 8.31 -6.83 28.47
CA VAL A 538 8.10 -5.51 27.88
C VAL A 538 9.14 -4.57 28.47
N ALA A 539 9.91 -3.92 27.61
CA ALA A 539 10.96 -2.98 28.00
C ALA A 539 10.99 -1.80 27.04
N TRP A 540 11.30 -0.60 27.55
CA TRP A 540 11.47 0.59 26.73
C TRP A 540 12.40 1.61 27.41
N GLU A 541 13.02 2.44 26.59
CA GLU A 541 13.73 3.64 27.01
C GLU A 541 12.72 4.75 27.33
N GLN A 542 12.97 5.53 28.38
CA GLN A 542 12.08 6.63 28.75
C GLN A 542 12.04 7.71 27.65
N PRO A 543 10.85 8.03 27.08
CA PRO A 543 10.75 8.99 26.00
C PRO A 543 11.07 10.42 26.44
N SER A 544 11.83 11.16 25.64
CA SER A 544 11.97 12.61 25.79
C SER A 544 10.95 13.30 24.89
N LEU A 545 9.83 13.74 25.47
CA LEU A 545 8.70 14.30 24.73
C LEU A 545 9.04 15.66 24.11
N ALA A 546 8.50 15.91 22.90
CA ALA A 546 8.48 17.24 22.31
C ALA A 546 7.51 18.17 23.06
N PRO A 547 7.65 19.51 22.92
CA PRO A 547 6.75 20.46 23.55
C PRO A 547 5.27 20.20 23.20
N ASN A 548 4.39 20.35 24.18
CA ASN A 548 2.93 20.16 24.06
C ASN A 548 2.48 18.74 23.70
N ARG A 549 3.34 17.74 23.85
CA ARG A 549 2.98 16.32 23.72
C ARG A 549 2.85 15.67 25.08
N LYS A 550 1.92 14.73 25.20
CA LYS A 550 1.70 13.95 26.43
C LYS A 550 2.03 12.49 26.18
N LEU A 551 2.56 11.83 27.21
CA LEU A 551 3.03 10.45 27.10
C LEU A 551 1.91 9.48 26.69
N GLN A 552 0.70 9.66 27.25
CA GLN A 552 -0.44 8.79 26.98
C GLN A 552 -0.94 8.85 25.52
N ASP A 553 -0.75 9.98 24.83
CA ASP A 553 -1.19 10.14 23.43
C ASP A 553 -0.31 9.31 22.49
N ILE A 554 0.99 9.31 22.75
CA ILE A 554 1.97 8.66 21.88
C ILE A 554 2.30 7.24 22.33
N ALA A 555 2.43 7.00 23.64
CA ALA A 555 2.94 5.76 24.24
C ALA A 555 2.06 5.30 25.42
N PRO A 556 0.77 4.96 25.20
CA PRO A 556 -0.13 4.52 26.27
C PRO A 556 0.36 3.25 27.00
N PHE A 557 1.20 2.43 26.37
CA PHE A 557 1.84 1.27 27.01
C PHE A 557 2.78 1.65 28.17
N ALA A 558 3.28 2.88 28.22
CA ALA A 558 4.14 3.37 29.30
C ALA A 558 3.34 3.87 30.51
N VAL A 559 2.02 3.92 30.39
CA VAL A 559 1.09 4.45 31.39
C VAL A 559 0.16 3.37 31.91
N LEU A 560 -0.36 2.54 31.00
CA LEU A 560 -1.20 1.40 31.35
C LEU A 560 -0.36 0.25 31.92
N PRO A 561 -0.97 -0.68 32.68
CA PRO A 561 -0.31 -1.92 33.06
C PRO A 561 0.27 -2.63 31.84
N THR A 562 1.43 -3.25 31.98
CA THR A 562 2.10 -3.98 30.88
C THR A 562 1.25 -5.11 30.31
N THR A 563 0.27 -5.60 31.08
CA THR A 563 -0.72 -6.62 30.70
C THR A 563 -1.98 -6.05 30.04
N ALA A 564 -2.06 -4.74 29.78
CA ALA A 564 -3.29 -4.10 29.27
C ALA A 564 -3.75 -4.61 27.90
N TRP A 565 -2.88 -5.27 27.13
CA TRP A 565 -3.22 -5.92 25.86
C TRP A 565 -3.24 -7.45 25.93
N ASP A 566 -3.08 -8.05 27.12
CA ASP A 566 -3.17 -9.49 27.26
C ASP A 566 -4.61 -9.97 26.98
N VAL A 567 -4.72 -11.04 26.20
CA VAL A 567 -6.00 -11.66 25.86
C VAL A 567 -6.03 -13.05 26.47
N LYS A 568 -7.12 -13.38 27.17
CA LYS A 568 -7.35 -14.68 27.80
C LYS A 568 -8.45 -15.46 27.09
N GLY A 569 -8.44 -16.78 27.22
CA GLY A 569 -9.56 -17.65 26.82
C GLY A 569 -9.67 -17.98 25.33
N ILE A 570 -8.65 -17.63 24.52
CA ILE A 570 -8.57 -17.98 23.11
C ILE A 570 -7.40 -18.95 22.90
N ASN A 571 -7.66 -20.11 22.29
CA ASN A 571 -6.63 -21.11 22.07
C ASN A 571 -5.83 -20.83 20.79
N PHE A 572 -4.53 -20.54 20.96
CA PHE A 572 -3.57 -20.34 19.86
C PHE A 572 -2.55 -21.48 19.72
N GLU A 573 -2.73 -22.62 20.40
CA GLU A 573 -1.82 -23.75 20.26
C GLU A 573 -1.82 -24.30 18.83
N LEU A 574 -0.62 -24.62 18.36
CA LEU A 574 -0.48 -25.42 17.14
C LEU A 574 -0.68 -26.90 17.44
N PRO A 575 -1.27 -27.68 16.51
CA PRO A 575 -1.35 -29.13 16.68
C PRO A 575 0.05 -29.74 16.80
N TYR A 576 0.39 -30.18 18.00
CA TYR A 576 1.70 -30.75 18.31
C TYR A 576 1.58 -32.14 18.93
N ASN A 577 2.31 -33.11 18.36
CA ASN A 577 2.54 -34.43 18.95
C ASN A 577 4.03 -34.77 18.81
N LYS A 578 4.75 -34.75 19.95
CA LYS A 578 6.20 -34.95 19.98
C LYS A 578 6.65 -36.26 19.34
N VAL A 579 6.05 -37.37 19.75
CA VAL A 579 6.41 -38.72 19.28
C VAL A 579 6.28 -38.83 17.77
N ARG A 580 5.15 -38.39 17.21
CA ARG A 580 4.89 -38.41 15.77
C ARG A 580 5.88 -37.50 15.02
N THR A 581 6.06 -36.27 15.49
CA THR A 581 6.96 -35.30 14.86
C THR A 581 8.41 -35.79 14.85
N ASP A 582 8.93 -36.28 15.98
CA ASP A 582 10.31 -36.75 16.10
C ASP A 582 10.55 -37.95 15.18
N LYS A 583 9.59 -38.88 15.09
CA LYS A 583 9.63 -39.99 14.13
C LYS A 583 9.72 -39.49 12.70
N THR A 584 8.83 -38.57 12.29
CA THR A 584 8.83 -38.03 10.92
C THR A 584 10.12 -37.28 10.59
N ARG A 585 10.70 -36.52 11.52
CA ARG A 585 12.00 -35.84 11.33
C ARG A 585 13.12 -36.85 11.12
N LYS A 586 13.25 -37.85 12.00
CA LYS A 586 14.26 -38.93 11.84
C LYS A 586 14.12 -39.69 10.52
N GLU A 587 12.89 -39.90 10.04
CA GLU A 587 12.66 -40.52 8.74
C GLU A 587 13.07 -39.62 7.57
N LEU A 588 12.78 -38.32 7.65
CA LEU A 588 13.23 -37.35 6.66
C LEU A 588 14.75 -37.27 6.63
N ASP A 589 15.41 -37.14 7.77
CA ASP A 589 16.88 -37.04 7.87
C ASP A 589 17.56 -38.27 7.26
N ARG A 590 17.10 -39.48 7.61
CA ARG A 590 17.60 -40.72 7.00
C ARG A 590 17.40 -40.76 5.48
N PHE A 591 16.27 -40.25 4.99
CA PHE A 591 16.01 -40.17 3.55
C PHE A 591 16.92 -39.16 2.85
N LEU A 592 17.15 -37.99 3.46
CA LEU A 592 18.05 -36.96 2.93
C LEU A 592 19.50 -37.48 2.88
N ILE A 593 19.98 -38.16 3.91
CA ILE A 593 21.29 -38.83 3.92
C ILE A 593 21.39 -39.87 2.80
N LYS A 594 20.32 -40.63 2.55
CA LYS A 594 20.28 -41.57 1.42
C LYS A 594 20.39 -40.84 0.08
N LEU A 595 19.71 -39.71 -0.08
CA LEU A 595 19.81 -38.89 -1.29
C LEU A 595 21.19 -38.26 -1.48
N ASP A 596 21.89 -37.89 -0.39
CA ASP A 596 23.24 -37.32 -0.45
C ASP A 596 24.27 -38.30 -1.04
N LYS A 597 24.00 -39.61 -0.98
CA LYS A 597 24.84 -40.66 -1.59
C LYS A 597 24.61 -40.87 -3.09
N LEU A 598 23.55 -40.26 -3.66
CA LEU A 598 23.23 -40.38 -5.08
C LEU A 598 23.94 -39.31 -5.88
N LYS A 599 24.07 -39.53 -7.20
CA LYS A 599 24.56 -38.50 -8.12
C LYS A 599 23.71 -37.23 -7.98
N SER A 600 24.41 -36.10 -7.82
CA SER A 600 23.79 -34.78 -7.84
C SER A 600 23.34 -34.46 -9.27
N ASP A 601 22.04 -34.51 -9.50
CA ASP A 601 21.41 -34.20 -10.78
C ASP A 601 20.06 -33.48 -10.53
N PRO A 602 19.47 -32.85 -11.57
CA PRO A 602 18.22 -32.10 -11.42
C PRO A 602 17.08 -32.92 -10.81
N LYS A 603 17.04 -34.23 -11.08
CA LYS A 603 16.00 -35.10 -10.53
C LYS A 603 16.20 -35.37 -9.04
N THR A 604 17.43 -35.62 -8.59
CA THR A 604 17.77 -35.73 -7.17
C THR A 604 17.44 -34.43 -6.42
N ALA A 605 17.72 -33.27 -7.02
CA ALA A 605 17.39 -31.96 -6.44
C ALA A 605 15.87 -31.74 -6.32
N GLU A 606 15.09 -32.11 -7.34
CA GLU A 606 13.63 -32.09 -7.30
C GLU A 606 13.09 -33.00 -6.18
N ILE A 607 13.53 -34.26 -6.12
CA ILE A 607 13.11 -35.22 -5.08
C ILE A 607 13.42 -34.68 -3.68
N ARG A 608 14.60 -34.07 -3.48
CA ARG A 608 14.98 -33.42 -2.22
C ARG A 608 14.00 -32.29 -1.85
N SER A 609 13.66 -31.44 -2.80
CA SER A 609 12.69 -30.36 -2.58
C SER A 609 11.32 -30.91 -2.17
N ILE A 610 10.86 -31.98 -2.82
CA ILE A 610 9.60 -32.64 -2.49
C ILE A 610 9.64 -33.31 -1.11
N ALA A 611 10.79 -33.86 -0.68
CA ALA A 611 10.91 -34.57 0.59
C ALA A 611 10.53 -33.71 1.81
N TYR A 612 10.89 -32.43 1.79
CA TYR A 612 10.52 -31.47 2.85
C TYR A 612 9.00 -31.21 2.93
N HIS A 613 8.26 -31.42 1.84
CA HIS A 613 6.84 -31.12 1.75
C HIS A 613 5.97 -32.38 1.87
N ASN A 614 6.46 -33.50 1.34
CA ASN A 614 5.83 -34.81 1.36
C ASN A 614 6.86 -35.93 1.17
N LEU A 615 7.35 -36.49 2.29
CA LEU A 615 8.34 -37.56 2.27
C LEU A 615 7.85 -38.83 1.55
N ALA A 616 6.56 -39.17 1.66
CA ALA A 616 6.00 -40.34 0.99
C ALA A 616 6.04 -40.19 -0.54
N MET A 617 5.66 -39.01 -1.05
CA MET A 617 5.76 -38.69 -2.47
C MET A 617 7.22 -38.72 -2.94
N ALA A 618 8.15 -38.14 -2.20
CA ALA A 618 9.58 -38.17 -2.54
C ALA A 618 10.14 -39.60 -2.59
N LYS A 619 9.77 -40.46 -1.62
CA LYS A 619 10.14 -41.89 -1.62
C LYS A 619 9.61 -42.60 -2.87
N LYS A 620 8.39 -42.30 -3.33
CA LYS A 620 7.82 -42.85 -4.57
C LYS A 620 8.59 -42.36 -5.80
N MET A 621 8.89 -41.07 -5.89
CA MET A 621 9.67 -40.50 -6.99
C MET A 621 11.07 -41.11 -7.07
N LEU A 622 11.72 -41.36 -5.93
CA LEU A 622 13.04 -42.00 -5.89
C LEU A 622 13.01 -43.45 -6.39
N LYS A 623 11.91 -44.19 -6.18
CA LYS A 623 11.75 -45.56 -6.70
C LYS A 623 11.51 -45.61 -8.21
N GLN A 624 11.05 -44.49 -8.80
CA GLN A 624 10.74 -44.37 -10.23
C GLN A 624 11.92 -43.77 -11.03
N LYS A 625 12.92 -43.25 -10.33
CA LYS A 625 14.22 -42.86 -10.87
C LYS A 625 15.10 -44.10 -10.89
#